data_AF-A0A3Q2UXF2-F1
#
_entry.id   AF-A0A3Q2UXF2-F1
#
_cell.length_a   1.000
_cell.length_b   1.000
_cell.length_c   1.000
_cell.angle_alpha   90.00
_cell.angle_beta   90.00
_cell.angle_gamma   90.00
#
_symmetry.space_group_name_H-M   'P 1'
#
loop_
_entity.id
_entity.type
_entity.pdbx_description
1 polymer ?
#
loop_
_entity_poly.entity_id
_entity_poly.type
_entity_poly.pdbx_seq_one_letter_code
_entity_poly.pdbx_strand_id
1 'polypeptide(L)'
;MVELEKEVLPLPPRYRFRDLLLGDWQSDDRVQVEFYVNENTFKERLKLFFIKNQRSSLRVRMFNFSLKVLSCLLYIVRVLLDNPQEQRQDWKLIIWVDRPLPLWALQVRYICNIPIFLTPVCGLCFQGNVWEQVLRVPFILEMISAVPFMITVILPSFRNLFIPVFLNCWLAKHALENMINDLHRAIQRTHSAMFNQVVILISTLVCLMFTCICGIQHLERAGNNLTLFDSLYFCVVTFSTVGFGDVTPQIWPSQLLVVIMIFVALIVLPIQVRSESALFSFHVPPGSSLYPG
;
A
#
# COMPACT_ATOMS: atom_id res chain seq x y z
N MET A 1 42.28 -66.98 -4.18
CA MET A 1 42.46 -65.58 -3.78
C MET A 1 41.64 -64.75 -4.76
N VAL A 2 40.48 -64.23 -4.34
CA VAL A 2 40.33 -62.84 -3.83
C VAL A 2 40.33 -61.91 -5.06
N GLU A 3 39.33 -61.11 -5.42
CA GLU A 3 38.28 -60.45 -4.66
C GLU A 3 37.19 -59.92 -5.60
N LEU A 4 35.99 -59.84 -5.07
CA LEU A 4 34.84 -59.06 -5.50
C LEU A 4 35.12 -57.59 -5.13
N GLU A 5 35.12 -56.62 -6.05
CA GLU A 5 35.01 -55.17 -5.79
C GLU A 5 35.18 -54.43 -7.14
N LYS A 6 34.53 -53.32 -7.49
CA LYS A 6 33.45 -52.48 -6.94
C LYS A 6 33.21 -51.47 -8.07
N GLU A 7 31.96 -51.14 -8.37
CA GLU A 7 31.64 -49.99 -9.22
C GLU A 7 32.29 -48.73 -8.63
N VAL A 8 33.20 -48.10 -9.38
CA VAL A 8 33.64 -46.73 -9.11
C VAL A 8 33.10 -45.86 -10.24
N LEU A 9 32.05 -45.11 -9.94
CA LEU A 9 31.53 -44.02 -10.77
C LEU A 9 32.68 -43.04 -11.08
N PRO A 10 32.91 -42.67 -12.35
CA PRO A 10 33.93 -41.68 -12.65
C PRO A 10 33.55 -40.32 -12.05
N LEU A 11 34.49 -39.72 -11.34
CA LEU A 11 34.42 -38.33 -10.85
C LEU A 11 34.10 -37.38 -12.03
N PRO A 12 33.27 -36.34 -11.84
CA PRO A 12 32.96 -35.41 -12.91
C PRO A 12 34.24 -34.68 -13.36
N PRO A 13 34.47 -34.53 -14.68
CA PRO A 13 35.65 -33.85 -15.17
C PRO A 13 35.61 -32.40 -14.74
N ARG A 14 36.70 -31.94 -14.12
CA ARG A 14 36.94 -30.55 -13.76
C ARG A 14 37.02 -29.74 -15.06
N TYR A 15 35.91 -29.10 -15.46
CA TYR A 15 35.89 -28.28 -16.67
C TYR A 15 36.90 -27.14 -16.55
N ARG A 16 37.91 -27.17 -17.42
CA ARG A 16 38.90 -26.10 -17.55
C ARG A 16 38.32 -25.04 -18.49
N PHE A 17 38.26 -23.82 -17.99
CA PHE A 17 37.60 -22.66 -18.61
C PHE A 17 38.04 -22.32 -20.06
N ARG A 18 39.15 -22.89 -20.54
CA ARG A 18 39.65 -22.66 -21.91
C ARG A 18 39.06 -23.59 -22.96
N ASP A 19 38.61 -24.79 -22.60
CA ASP A 19 38.03 -25.73 -23.57
C ASP A 19 36.57 -25.38 -23.93
N LEU A 20 35.92 -24.55 -23.11
CA LEU A 20 34.56 -23.99 -23.36
C LEU A 20 34.56 -22.79 -24.31
N LEU A 21 35.73 -22.24 -24.64
CA LEU A 21 35.88 -21.04 -25.46
C LEU A 21 36.30 -21.33 -26.91
N LEU A 22 36.73 -22.55 -27.23
CA LEU A 22 37.31 -22.90 -28.54
C LEU A 22 36.81 -24.25 -29.08
N GLY A 23 35.52 -24.54 -28.89
CA GLY A 23 34.87 -25.77 -29.38
C GLY A 23 34.08 -25.57 -30.67
N ASP A 24 34.68 -26.06 -31.76
CA ASP A 24 34.11 -26.59 -33.01
C ASP A 24 32.99 -25.87 -33.77
N TRP A 25 33.38 -25.46 -34.99
CA TRP A 25 32.54 -25.24 -36.16
C TRP A 25 32.03 -26.58 -36.72
N GLN A 26 31.22 -27.30 -35.95
CA GLN A 26 30.55 -28.50 -36.44
C GLN A 26 29.05 -28.25 -36.58
N SER A 27 28.63 -28.24 -37.83
CA SER A 27 27.27 -28.16 -38.33
C SER A 27 26.40 -29.23 -37.66
N ASP A 28 25.60 -28.82 -36.69
CA ASP A 28 24.55 -29.64 -36.10
C ASP A 28 23.25 -28.85 -36.24
N ASP A 29 22.26 -29.45 -36.91
CA ASP A 29 20.91 -28.94 -37.17
C ASP A 29 20.11 -28.78 -35.86
N ARG A 30 20.61 -27.96 -34.95
CA ARG A 30 19.83 -27.41 -33.85
C ARG A 30 19.40 -26.04 -34.32
N VAL A 31 18.11 -25.93 -34.62
CA VAL A 31 17.43 -24.64 -34.72
C VAL A 31 17.80 -23.83 -33.47
N GLN A 32 18.80 -22.98 -33.60
CA GLN A 32 19.08 -21.95 -32.62
C GLN A 32 17.88 -21.03 -32.70
N VAL A 33 16.92 -21.27 -31.81
CA VAL A 33 15.96 -20.25 -31.44
C VAL A 33 16.82 -19.20 -30.76
N GLU A 34 17.38 -18.28 -31.55
CA GLU A 34 17.80 -16.99 -31.06
C GLU A 34 16.58 -16.45 -30.34
N PHE A 35 16.57 -16.54 -29.00
CA PHE A 35 15.72 -15.67 -28.23
C PHE A 35 16.21 -14.27 -28.60
N TYR A 36 15.54 -13.66 -29.58
CA TYR A 36 15.51 -12.21 -29.75
C TYR A 36 14.91 -11.65 -28.45
N VAL A 37 15.69 -11.67 -27.37
CA VAL A 37 15.47 -10.79 -26.25
C VAL A 37 15.76 -9.42 -26.84
N ASN A 38 14.69 -8.73 -27.21
CA ASN A 38 14.76 -7.36 -27.68
C ASN A 38 15.07 -6.45 -26.47
N GLU A 39 16.29 -6.58 -25.93
CA GLU A 39 16.85 -5.87 -24.78
C GLU A 39 16.83 -4.33 -24.96
N ASN A 40 16.51 -3.88 -26.17
CA ASN A 40 16.48 -2.48 -26.58
C ASN A 40 15.09 -1.83 -26.54
N THR A 41 14.02 -2.58 -26.25
CA THR A 41 12.72 -1.92 -26.06
C THR A 41 12.67 -1.19 -24.72
N PHE A 42 12.25 0.08 -24.75
CA PHE A 42 12.05 0.93 -23.57
C PHE A 42 11.20 0.24 -22.48
N LYS A 43 10.25 -0.58 -22.92
CA LYS A 43 9.43 -1.47 -22.09
C LYS A 43 10.29 -2.42 -21.24
N GLU A 44 11.25 -3.13 -21.82
CA GLU A 44 12.10 -4.04 -21.03
C GLU A 44 13.05 -3.29 -20.10
N ARG A 45 13.60 -2.15 -20.52
CA ARG A 45 14.43 -1.31 -19.64
C ARG A 45 13.67 -0.79 -18.42
N LEU A 46 12.42 -0.37 -18.61
CA LEU A 46 11.51 -0.03 -17.51
C LEU A 46 11.23 -1.24 -16.61
N LYS A 47 10.96 -2.41 -17.20
CA LYS A 47 10.75 -3.67 -16.45
C LYS A 47 11.98 -4.03 -15.61
N LEU A 48 13.17 -3.92 -16.18
CA LEU A 48 14.43 -4.17 -15.49
C LEU A 48 14.64 -3.17 -14.35
N PHE A 49 14.37 -1.89 -14.58
CA PHE A 49 14.55 -0.83 -13.58
C PHE A 49 13.54 -0.93 -12.42
N PHE A 50 12.26 -1.14 -12.72
CA PHE A 50 11.18 -1.20 -11.71
C PHE A 50 11.03 -2.58 -11.05
N ILE A 51 11.29 -3.68 -11.75
CA ILE A 51 11.00 -5.04 -11.28
C ILE A 51 12.27 -5.85 -11.01
N LYS A 52 13.28 -5.85 -11.90
CA LYS A 52 14.49 -6.67 -11.67
C LYS A 52 15.51 -6.01 -10.74
N ASN A 53 15.61 -4.68 -10.73
CA ASN A 53 16.59 -3.97 -9.90
C ASN A 53 16.03 -3.67 -8.50
N GLN A 54 16.31 -4.56 -7.55
CA GLN A 54 15.77 -4.52 -6.18
C GLN A 54 16.04 -3.20 -5.45
N ARG A 55 17.26 -2.64 -5.53
CA ARG A 55 17.59 -1.36 -4.84
C ARG A 55 16.85 -0.17 -5.43
N SER A 56 16.69 -0.12 -6.76
CA SER A 56 15.99 0.98 -7.42
C SER A 56 14.48 0.88 -7.23
N SER A 57 13.91 -0.32 -7.32
CA SER A 57 12.50 -0.57 -7.03
C SER A 57 12.13 -0.17 -5.60
N LEU A 58 12.94 -0.57 -4.61
CA LEU A 58 12.69 -0.22 -3.21
C LEU A 58 12.74 1.30 -2.97
N ARG A 59 13.69 2.02 -3.59
CA ARG A 59 13.75 3.49 -3.50
C ARG A 59 12.51 4.16 -4.09
N VAL A 60 12.02 3.70 -5.24
CA VAL A 60 10.81 4.25 -5.85
C VAL A 60 9.57 3.97 -4.98
N ARG A 61 9.47 2.76 -4.41
CA ARG A 61 8.39 2.39 -3.48
C ARG A 61 8.43 3.22 -2.20
N MET A 62 9.62 3.42 -1.61
CA MET A 62 9.82 4.29 -0.46
C MET A 62 9.42 5.72 -0.74
N PHE A 63 9.83 6.26 -1.90
CA PHE A 63 9.43 7.57 -2.32
C PHE A 63 7.91 7.67 -2.47
N ASN A 64 7.26 6.70 -3.11
CA ASN A 64 5.80 6.67 -3.24
C ASN A 64 5.11 6.56 -1.88
N PHE A 65 5.63 5.73 -0.95
CA PHE A 65 5.13 5.65 0.42
C PHE A 65 5.20 7.01 1.14
N SER A 66 6.36 7.67 1.13
CA SER A 66 6.53 9.01 1.68
C SER A 66 5.56 10.00 1.03
N LEU A 67 5.33 9.85 -0.28
CA LEU A 67 4.36 10.68 -0.98
C LEU A 67 2.92 10.45 -0.46
N LYS A 68 2.50 9.20 -0.24
CA LYS A 68 1.16 8.94 0.29
C LYS A 68 0.99 9.46 1.72
N VAL A 69 2.01 9.30 2.58
CA VAL A 69 2.00 9.81 3.96
C VAL A 69 1.90 11.34 3.99
N LEU A 70 2.76 12.04 3.25
CA LEU A 70 2.73 13.50 3.25
C LEU A 70 1.43 14.05 2.60
N SER A 71 0.77 13.31 1.70
CA SER A 71 -0.59 13.68 1.24
C SER A 71 -1.64 13.64 2.36
N CYS A 72 -1.52 12.69 3.29
CA CYS A 72 -2.39 12.59 4.46
C CYS A 72 -2.08 13.72 5.46
N LEU A 73 -0.80 14.05 5.66
CA LEU A 73 -0.40 15.19 6.49
C LEU A 73 -0.94 16.52 5.93
N LEU A 74 -0.84 16.73 4.62
CA LEU A 74 -1.42 17.90 3.96
C LEU A 74 -2.95 17.96 4.13
N TYR A 75 -3.64 16.81 4.17
CA TYR A 75 -5.06 16.76 4.49
C TYR A 75 -5.33 17.22 5.92
N ILE A 76 -4.57 16.76 6.92
CA ILE A 76 -4.71 17.20 8.31
C ILE A 76 -4.49 18.71 8.43
N VAL A 77 -3.40 19.23 7.83
CA VAL A 77 -3.11 20.67 7.83
C VAL A 77 -4.24 21.45 7.17
N ARG A 78 -4.78 20.96 6.04
CA ARG A 78 -5.94 21.57 5.40
C ARG A 78 -7.13 21.65 6.34
N VAL A 79 -7.44 20.57 7.06
CA VAL A 79 -8.58 20.55 7.99
C VAL A 79 -8.34 21.49 9.17
N LEU A 80 -7.12 21.56 9.72
CA LEU A 80 -6.79 22.45 10.82
C LEU A 80 -6.86 23.94 10.44
N LEU A 81 -6.59 24.26 9.17
CA LEU A 81 -6.66 25.63 8.64
C LEU A 81 -8.07 26.03 8.16
N ASP A 82 -9.00 25.07 8.12
CA ASP A 82 -10.36 25.29 7.65
C ASP A 82 -11.19 25.91 8.79
N ASN A 83 -11.49 27.20 8.71
CA ASN A 83 -12.37 27.88 9.66
C ASN A 83 -13.82 27.75 9.18
N PRO A 84 -14.72 27.04 9.87
CA PRO A 84 -16.13 26.97 9.52
C PRO A 84 -16.83 28.28 9.95
N GLN A 85 -16.64 29.37 9.21
CA GLN A 85 -17.44 30.57 9.43
C GLN A 85 -18.83 30.43 8.79
N GLU A 86 -19.83 30.26 9.65
CA GLU A 86 -21.21 30.74 9.49
C GLU A 86 -22.04 30.29 8.27
N GLN A 87 -22.04 29.01 7.89
CA GLN A 87 -23.09 28.53 6.97
C GLN A 87 -23.85 27.29 7.47
N ARG A 88 -25.17 27.47 7.45
CA ARG A 88 -26.22 26.64 8.02
C ARG A 88 -26.42 25.38 7.15
N GLN A 89 -26.42 24.22 7.79
CA GLN A 89 -26.94 22.90 7.34
C GLN A 89 -27.21 22.71 5.83
N ASP A 90 -26.19 22.87 4.97
CA ASP A 90 -26.33 22.67 3.53
C ASP A 90 -25.44 21.52 3.04
N TRP A 91 -26.00 20.58 2.27
CA TRP A 91 -25.28 19.50 1.60
C TRP A 91 -24.14 20.00 0.69
N LYS A 92 -24.21 21.27 0.29
CA LYS A 92 -23.16 21.95 -0.47
C LYS A 92 -21.83 22.00 0.29
N LEU A 93 -21.83 22.08 1.63
CA LEU A 93 -20.60 22.08 2.44
C LEU A 93 -19.82 20.75 2.38
N ILE A 94 -20.48 19.64 2.08
CA ILE A 94 -19.82 18.34 1.93
C ILE A 94 -19.06 18.31 0.60
N ILE A 95 -19.69 18.81 -0.47
CA ILE A 95 -19.16 18.71 -1.84
C ILE A 95 -18.18 19.85 -2.13
N TRP A 96 -18.48 21.06 -1.66
CA TRP A 96 -17.70 22.27 -1.88
C TRP A 96 -16.96 22.65 -0.61
N VAL A 97 -15.64 22.57 -0.68
CA VAL A 97 -14.76 23.02 0.38
C VAL A 97 -13.72 23.97 -0.19
N ASP A 98 -13.73 25.20 0.31
CA ASP A 98 -12.79 26.23 -0.10
C ASP A 98 -11.37 25.86 0.32
N ARG A 99 -10.54 25.52 -0.67
CA ARG A 99 -9.12 25.23 -0.44
C ARG A 99 -8.32 26.50 -0.65
N PRO A 100 -7.40 26.86 0.27
CA PRO A 100 -6.47 27.94 -0.01
C PRO A 100 -5.59 27.54 -1.21
N LEU A 101 -5.46 28.48 -2.17
CA LEU A 101 -4.64 28.35 -3.37
C LEU A 101 -3.25 27.71 -3.14
N PRO A 102 -2.48 28.02 -2.08
CA PRO A 102 -1.19 27.38 -1.84
C PRO A 102 -1.30 25.87 -1.56
N LEU A 103 -2.33 25.40 -0.83
CA LEU A 103 -2.51 23.98 -0.56
C LEU A 103 -2.94 23.22 -1.83
N TRP A 104 -3.80 23.83 -2.65
CA TRP A 104 -4.15 23.25 -3.95
C TRP A 104 -2.94 23.18 -4.89
N ALA A 105 -2.14 24.25 -4.98
CA ALA A 105 -0.93 24.27 -5.80
C ALA A 105 0.10 23.25 -5.33
N LEU A 106 0.28 23.09 -4.01
CA LEU A 106 1.14 22.04 -3.45
C LEU A 106 0.59 20.64 -3.77
N GLN A 107 -0.72 20.40 -3.62
CA GLN A 107 -1.33 19.11 -3.95
C GLN A 107 -1.20 18.77 -5.44
N VAL A 108 -1.44 19.73 -6.33
CA VAL A 108 -1.28 19.54 -7.79
C VAL A 108 0.19 19.30 -8.14
N ARG A 109 1.12 20.11 -7.62
CA ARG A 109 2.56 19.90 -7.84
C ARG A 109 3.03 18.54 -7.33
N TYR A 110 2.44 18.08 -6.23
CA TYR A 110 2.82 16.85 -5.54
C TYR A 110 2.23 15.59 -6.17
N ILE A 111 0.97 15.62 -6.61
CA ILE A 111 0.29 14.51 -7.29
C ILE A 111 0.74 14.40 -8.75
N CYS A 112 1.08 15.54 -9.38
CA CYS A 112 1.67 15.59 -10.71
C CYS A 112 3.14 15.14 -10.72
N ASN A 113 3.75 14.81 -9.57
CA ASN A 113 4.97 14.02 -9.59
C ASN A 113 4.67 12.66 -10.23
N ILE A 114 5.37 12.42 -11.34
CA ILE A 114 5.34 11.27 -12.24
C ILE A 114 5.22 9.87 -11.60
N PRO A 115 5.67 9.57 -10.36
CA PRO A 115 5.63 8.19 -9.83
C PRO A 115 4.22 7.62 -9.55
N ILE A 116 3.23 8.46 -9.22
CA ILE A 116 1.87 7.98 -8.85
C ILE A 116 1.12 7.43 -10.06
N PHE A 117 1.35 8.02 -11.24
CA PHE A 117 0.75 7.54 -12.50
C PHE A 117 1.62 6.46 -13.15
N LEU A 118 2.95 6.58 -13.06
CA LEU A 118 3.88 5.66 -13.72
C LEU A 118 3.83 4.25 -13.13
N THR A 119 3.67 4.10 -11.81
CA THR A 119 3.68 2.78 -11.14
C THR A 119 2.49 1.88 -11.55
N PRO A 120 1.22 2.35 -11.49
CA PRO A 120 0.07 1.54 -11.93
C PRO A 120 0.02 1.37 -13.45
N VAL A 121 0.38 2.41 -14.23
CA VAL A 121 0.42 2.34 -15.69
C VAL A 121 1.50 1.38 -16.17
N CYS A 122 2.68 1.38 -15.56
CA CYS A 122 3.68 0.35 -15.84
C CYS A 122 3.12 -1.04 -15.51
N GLY A 123 2.47 -1.24 -14.36
CA GLY A 123 1.82 -2.52 -14.04
C GLY A 123 0.87 -3.00 -15.14
N LEU A 124 -0.03 -2.10 -15.60
CA LEU A 124 -1.02 -2.37 -16.65
C LEU A 124 -0.37 -2.71 -18.00
N CYS A 125 0.76 -2.08 -18.33
CA CYS A 125 1.50 -2.37 -19.55
C CYS A 125 2.31 -3.68 -19.50
N PHE A 126 2.55 -4.24 -18.30
CA PHE A 126 3.39 -5.42 -18.10
C PHE A 126 2.63 -6.72 -17.81
N GLN A 127 1.39 -6.67 -17.30
CA GLN A 127 0.55 -7.86 -17.09
C GLN A 127 -0.50 -7.99 -18.19
N GLY A 128 -0.59 -9.17 -18.80
CA GLY A 128 -1.50 -9.41 -19.94
C GLY A 128 -2.98 -9.36 -19.59
N ASN A 129 -3.35 -9.41 -18.31
CA ASN A 129 -4.74 -9.45 -17.87
C ASN A 129 -5.18 -8.11 -17.24
N VAL A 130 -5.57 -7.17 -18.09
CA VAL A 130 -5.94 -5.79 -17.70
C VAL A 130 -7.12 -5.77 -16.73
N TRP A 131 -8.11 -6.64 -16.94
CA TRP A 131 -9.35 -6.67 -16.14
C TRP A 131 -9.10 -7.01 -14.68
N GLU A 132 -8.26 -8.02 -14.42
CA GLU A 132 -7.89 -8.42 -13.06
C GLU A 132 -7.18 -7.28 -12.33
N GLN A 133 -6.34 -6.52 -13.05
CA GLN A 133 -5.59 -5.43 -12.45
C GLN A 133 -6.47 -4.21 -12.14
N VAL A 134 -7.45 -3.90 -13.00
CA VAL A 134 -8.40 -2.81 -12.78
C VAL A 134 -9.29 -3.06 -11.56
N LEU A 135 -9.65 -4.31 -11.29
CA LEU A 135 -10.49 -4.69 -10.14
C LEU A 135 -9.72 -4.79 -8.81
N ARG A 136 -8.40 -4.52 -8.79
CA ARG A 136 -7.64 -4.50 -7.55
C ARG A 136 -7.99 -3.26 -6.72
N VAL A 137 -8.33 -3.47 -5.44
CA VAL A 137 -8.62 -2.42 -4.46
C VAL A 137 -7.61 -1.24 -4.48
N PRO A 138 -6.28 -1.43 -4.48
CA PRO A 138 -5.35 -0.31 -4.54
C PRO A 138 -5.47 0.53 -5.82
N PHE A 139 -5.73 -0.12 -6.97
CA PHE A 139 -5.94 0.59 -8.24
C PHE A 139 -7.22 1.43 -8.21
N ILE A 140 -8.31 0.88 -7.65
CA ILE A 140 -9.58 1.60 -7.48
C ILE A 140 -9.40 2.81 -6.57
N LEU A 141 -8.70 2.67 -5.44
CA LEU A 141 -8.44 3.79 -4.53
C LEU A 141 -7.51 4.85 -5.16
N GLU A 142 -6.54 4.44 -5.98
CA GLU A 142 -5.77 5.36 -6.81
C GLU A 142 -6.65 6.10 -7.81
N MET A 143 -7.59 5.42 -8.46
CA MET A 143 -8.50 6.05 -9.42
C MET A 143 -9.45 7.05 -8.75
N ILE A 144 -10.04 6.69 -7.60
CA ILE A 144 -10.94 7.54 -6.81
C ILE A 144 -10.25 8.82 -6.36
N SER A 145 -8.96 8.76 -6.03
CA SER A 145 -8.21 9.94 -5.63
C SER A 145 -7.69 10.73 -6.84
N ALA A 146 -7.10 10.06 -7.84
CA ALA A 146 -6.43 10.71 -8.97
C ALA A 146 -7.39 11.35 -9.97
N VAL A 147 -8.52 10.70 -10.31
CA VAL A 147 -9.44 11.20 -11.34
C VAL A 147 -10.03 12.57 -10.97
N PRO A 148 -10.58 12.78 -9.76
CA PRO A 148 -11.06 14.10 -9.36
C PRO A 148 -9.96 15.16 -9.41
N PHE A 149 -8.73 14.84 -8.98
CA PHE A 149 -7.59 15.77 -9.09
C PHE A 149 -7.29 16.15 -10.53
N MET A 150 -7.25 15.18 -11.45
CA MET A 150 -7.03 15.46 -12.88
C MET A 150 -8.11 16.38 -13.45
N ILE A 151 -9.37 16.16 -13.07
CA ILE A 151 -10.47 17.05 -13.47
C ILE A 151 -10.26 18.47 -12.94
N THR A 152 -9.81 18.65 -11.70
CA THR A 152 -9.53 20.00 -11.14
C THR A 152 -8.40 20.76 -11.83
N VAL A 153 -7.46 20.04 -12.47
CA VAL A 153 -6.37 20.66 -13.24
C VAL A 153 -6.88 21.16 -14.59
N ILE A 154 -7.77 20.39 -15.24
CA ILE A 154 -8.36 20.74 -16.53
C ILE A 154 -9.40 21.86 -16.37
N LEU A 155 -10.22 21.79 -15.31
CA LEU A 155 -11.32 22.71 -15.07
C LEU A 155 -11.09 23.50 -13.77
N PRO A 156 -10.62 24.75 -13.85
CA PRO A 156 -10.33 25.57 -12.67
C PRO A 156 -11.58 25.92 -11.84
N SER A 157 -12.78 25.80 -12.41
CA SER A 157 -14.05 26.01 -11.68
C SER A 157 -14.35 24.91 -10.65
N PHE A 158 -13.74 23.72 -10.75
CA PHE A 158 -13.97 22.59 -9.85
C PHE A 158 -12.91 22.46 -8.73
N ARG A 159 -12.04 23.46 -8.54
CA ARG A 159 -10.95 23.41 -7.53
C ARG A 159 -11.44 23.17 -6.10
N ASN A 160 -12.66 23.61 -5.79
CA ASN A 160 -13.23 23.51 -4.44
C ASN A 160 -13.98 22.18 -4.23
N LEU A 161 -13.98 21.27 -5.22
CA LEU A 161 -14.57 19.95 -5.04
C LEU A 161 -13.81 19.18 -3.96
N PHE A 162 -14.54 18.53 -3.06
CA PHE A 162 -13.97 17.62 -2.08
C PHE A 162 -13.34 16.41 -2.76
N ILE A 163 -12.13 16.06 -2.33
CA ILE A 163 -11.42 14.87 -2.81
C ILE A 163 -11.02 14.06 -1.57
N PRO A 164 -11.38 12.77 -1.48
CA PRO A 164 -11.13 11.94 -0.32
C PRO A 164 -9.66 11.48 -0.24
N VAL A 165 -8.74 12.43 -0.09
CA VAL A 165 -7.28 12.19 -0.04
C VAL A 165 -6.89 11.28 1.13
N PHE A 166 -7.66 11.29 2.22
CA PHE A 166 -7.41 10.45 3.40
C PHE A 166 -7.39 8.94 3.08
N LEU A 167 -8.04 8.51 1.98
CA LEU A 167 -7.98 7.12 1.50
C LEU A 167 -6.56 6.70 1.07
N ASN A 168 -5.67 7.66 0.78
CA ASN A 168 -4.26 7.40 0.50
C ASN A 168 -3.52 6.69 1.64
N CYS A 169 -4.06 6.70 2.87
CA CYS A 169 -3.49 5.90 3.96
C CYS A 169 -3.48 4.41 3.61
N TRP A 170 -4.56 3.88 3.02
CA TRP A 170 -4.63 2.48 2.63
C TRP A 170 -3.63 2.12 1.54
N LEU A 171 -3.36 3.04 0.61
CA LEU A 171 -2.30 2.89 -0.39
C LEU A 171 -0.91 2.92 0.27
N ALA A 172 -0.71 3.79 1.25
CA ALA A 172 0.54 3.84 2.02
C ALA A 172 0.76 2.51 2.76
N LYS A 173 -0.28 1.98 3.41
CA LYS A 173 -0.26 0.66 4.06
C LYS A 173 0.06 -0.45 3.06
N HIS A 174 -0.56 -0.46 1.89
CA HIS A 174 -0.25 -1.46 0.85
C HIS A 174 1.19 -1.34 0.32
N ALA A 175 1.70 -0.11 0.16
CA ALA A 175 3.08 0.13 -0.22
C ALA A 175 4.06 -0.33 0.88
N LEU A 176 3.71 -0.12 2.14
CA LEU A 176 4.47 -0.58 3.30
C LEU A 176 4.55 -2.12 3.33
N GLU A 177 3.43 -2.81 3.16
CA GLU A 177 3.39 -4.29 3.07
C GLU A 177 4.27 -4.82 1.94
N ASN A 178 4.18 -4.21 0.75
CA ASN A 178 5.00 -4.61 -0.40
C ASN A 178 6.49 -4.40 -0.13
N MET A 179 6.86 -3.31 0.55
CA MET A 179 8.24 -3.05 0.92
C MET A 179 8.74 -4.01 1.99
N ILE A 180 7.94 -4.29 3.01
CA ILE A 180 8.22 -5.25 4.07
C ILE A 180 8.49 -6.62 3.44
N ASN A 181 7.60 -7.10 2.56
CA ASN A 181 7.78 -8.36 1.83
C ASN A 181 9.07 -8.39 0.96
N ASP A 182 9.43 -7.28 0.31
CA ASP A 182 10.70 -7.18 -0.42
C ASP A 182 11.90 -7.22 0.52
N LEU A 183 11.81 -6.54 1.65
CA LEU A 183 12.88 -6.48 2.64
C LEU A 183 13.14 -7.87 3.24
N HIS A 184 12.10 -8.67 3.45
CA HIS A 184 12.25 -10.05 3.97
C HIS A 184 12.90 -10.96 2.94
N ARG A 185 12.54 -10.80 1.66
CA ARG A 185 13.19 -11.52 0.57
C ARG A 185 14.64 -11.10 0.37
N ALA A 186 14.93 -9.82 0.58
CA ALA A 186 16.25 -9.21 0.39
C ALA A 186 17.25 -9.53 1.49
N ILE A 187 16.77 -9.53 2.73
CA ILE A 187 17.58 -9.52 3.94
C ILE A 187 17.20 -10.77 4.74
N GLN A 188 17.92 -11.86 4.47
CA GLN A 188 17.76 -13.13 5.17
C GLN A 188 18.26 -13.10 6.63
N ARG A 189 18.71 -11.94 7.11
CA ARG A 189 19.20 -11.73 8.48
C ARG A 189 18.56 -10.49 9.10
N THR A 190 18.11 -10.65 10.33
CA THR A 190 18.07 -9.64 11.43
C THR A 190 16.71 -9.16 11.98
N HIS A 191 15.53 -9.52 11.46
CA HIS A 191 14.28 -9.32 12.22
C HIS A 191 13.27 -10.47 12.01
N SER A 192 12.70 -10.97 13.11
CA SER A 192 11.72 -12.05 13.14
C SER A 192 10.52 -11.73 12.24
N ALA A 193 10.02 -12.71 11.47
CA ALA A 193 8.79 -12.57 10.69
C ALA A 193 7.61 -12.03 11.52
N MET A 194 7.62 -12.31 12.83
CA MET A 194 6.74 -11.71 13.84
C MET A 194 6.72 -10.18 13.84
N PHE A 195 7.90 -9.53 13.82
CA PHE A 195 7.99 -8.07 13.90
C PHE A 195 7.29 -7.40 12.72
N ASN A 196 7.43 -8.01 11.55
CA ASN A 196 6.84 -7.49 10.32
C ASN A 196 5.32 -7.60 10.30
N GLN A 197 4.77 -8.70 10.83
CA GLN A 197 3.33 -8.84 10.99
C GLN A 197 2.78 -7.79 11.97
N VAL A 198 3.46 -7.59 13.11
CA VAL A 198 3.07 -6.57 14.11
C VAL A 198 3.09 -5.17 13.49
N VAL A 199 4.09 -4.83 12.68
CA VAL A 199 4.14 -3.54 11.96
C VAL A 199 2.95 -3.39 11.01
N ILE A 200 2.56 -4.47 10.30
CA ILE A 200 1.40 -4.46 9.42
C ILE A 200 0.11 -4.25 10.23
N LEU A 201 -0.08 -4.98 11.34
CA LEU A 201 -1.24 -4.84 12.22
C LEU A 201 -1.39 -3.40 12.73
N ILE A 202 -0.32 -2.85 13.31
CA ILE A 202 -0.29 -1.47 13.79
C ILE A 202 -0.60 -0.50 12.64
N SER A 203 0.00 -0.70 11.47
CA SER A 203 -0.30 0.14 10.30
C SER A 203 -1.76 0.06 9.87
N THR A 204 -2.42 -1.08 10.01
CA THR A 204 -3.84 -1.21 9.66
C THR A 204 -4.73 -0.52 10.67
N LEU A 205 -4.44 -0.67 11.97
CA LEU A 205 -5.17 -0.01 13.05
C LEU A 205 -5.07 1.51 12.90
N VAL A 206 -3.86 2.03 12.63
CA VAL A 206 -3.65 3.46 12.38
C VAL A 206 -4.43 3.94 11.16
N CYS A 207 -4.40 3.22 10.03
CA CYS A 207 -5.18 3.64 8.86
C CYS A 207 -6.69 3.56 9.06
N LEU A 208 -7.17 2.57 9.82
CA LEU A 208 -8.58 2.42 10.13
C LEU A 208 -9.05 3.58 11.03
N MET A 209 -8.31 3.88 12.09
CA MET A 209 -8.57 5.05 12.93
C MET A 209 -8.52 6.35 12.15
N PHE A 210 -7.48 6.57 11.34
CA PHE A 210 -7.31 7.79 10.56
C PHE A 210 -8.47 8.02 9.57
N THR A 211 -8.91 6.97 8.89
CA THR A 211 -10.05 7.05 7.94
C THR A 211 -11.38 7.29 8.65
N CYS A 212 -11.59 6.72 9.84
CA CYS A 212 -12.74 7.04 10.69
C CYS A 212 -12.75 8.53 11.08
N ILE A 213 -11.64 9.04 11.61
CA ILE A 213 -11.52 10.43 12.08
C ILE A 213 -11.79 11.40 10.94
N CYS A 214 -11.11 11.20 9.80
CA CYS A 214 -11.26 12.07 8.63
C CYS A 214 -12.65 11.97 8.00
N GLY A 215 -13.27 10.79 8.00
CA GLY A 215 -14.60 10.57 7.45
C GLY A 215 -15.70 11.25 8.27
N ILE A 216 -15.65 11.09 9.60
CA ILE A 216 -16.64 11.69 10.50
C ILE A 216 -16.49 13.19 10.52
N GLN A 217 -15.28 13.72 10.70
CA GLN A 217 -15.03 15.16 10.68
C GLN A 217 -15.51 15.81 9.38
N HIS A 218 -15.31 15.15 8.24
CA HIS A 218 -15.76 15.68 6.96
C HIS A 218 -17.28 15.67 6.80
N LEU A 219 -17.95 14.56 7.17
CA LEU A 219 -19.40 14.44 7.04
C LEU A 219 -20.14 15.32 8.05
N GLU A 220 -19.67 15.35 9.31
CA GLU A 220 -20.25 16.15 10.40
C GLU A 220 -20.08 17.67 10.22
N ARG A 221 -19.32 18.10 9.20
CA ARG A 221 -19.32 19.50 8.78
C ARG A 221 -20.69 20.02 8.37
N ALA A 222 -21.57 19.15 7.86
CA ALA A 222 -22.95 19.54 7.50
C ALA A 222 -23.93 19.50 8.68
N GLY A 223 -23.50 18.97 9.83
CA GLY A 223 -24.28 18.82 11.05
C GLY A 223 -23.72 19.73 12.13
N ASN A 224 -23.05 19.12 13.12
CA ASN A 224 -22.62 19.80 14.33
C ASN A 224 -21.17 20.32 14.31
N ASN A 225 -20.51 20.38 13.13
CA ASN A 225 -19.13 20.86 12.94
C ASN A 225 -18.16 20.35 14.02
N LEU A 226 -18.06 19.02 14.17
CA LEU A 226 -17.16 18.40 15.14
C LEU A 226 -15.69 18.77 14.85
N THR A 227 -14.93 19.07 15.90
CA THR A 227 -13.49 19.30 15.75
C THR A 227 -12.76 17.99 15.43
N LEU A 228 -11.51 18.10 14.96
CA LEU A 228 -10.66 16.93 14.76
C LEU A 228 -10.43 16.14 16.05
N PHE A 229 -10.36 16.82 17.20
CA PHE A 229 -10.16 16.19 18.51
C PHE A 229 -11.41 15.45 18.98
N ASP A 230 -12.60 16.01 18.78
CA ASP A 230 -13.86 15.33 19.11
C ASP A 230 -14.04 14.05 18.26
N SER A 231 -13.67 14.15 16.98
CA SER A 231 -13.70 13.01 16.05
C SER A 231 -12.66 11.93 16.42
N LEU A 232 -11.47 12.35 16.89
CA LEU A 232 -10.44 11.44 17.42
C LEU A 232 -10.95 10.71 18.66
N TYR A 233 -11.49 11.45 19.62
CA TYR A 233 -12.05 10.89 20.84
C TYR A 233 -13.16 9.88 20.51
N PHE A 234 -14.11 10.24 19.64
CA PHE A 234 -15.16 9.34 19.17
C PHE A 234 -14.60 8.05 18.55
N CYS A 235 -13.64 8.15 17.63
CA CYS A 235 -13.08 6.97 16.98
C CYS A 235 -12.29 6.09 17.98
N VAL A 236 -11.55 6.67 18.93
CA VAL A 236 -10.85 5.91 19.99
C VAL A 236 -11.87 5.16 20.86
N VAL A 237 -12.92 5.83 21.34
CA VAL A 237 -13.98 5.24 22.18
C VAL A 237 -14.75 4.14 21.43
N THR A 238 -14.96 4.33 20.13
CA THR A 238 -15.64 3.35 19.27
C THR A 238 -14.77 2.12 18.99
N PHE A 239 -13.50 2.29 18.58
CA PHE A 239 -12.61 1.16 18.30
C PHE A 239 -12.16 0.41 19.54
N SER A 240 -12.06 1.08 20.68
CA SER A 240 -11.86 0.43 21.98
C SER A 240 -13.11 -0.28 22.50
N THR A 241 -14.24 -0.20 21.78
CA THR A 241 -15.53 -0.79 22.16
C THR A 241 -16.09 -0.28 23.50
N VAL A 242 -15.63 0.89 23.96
CA VAL A 242 -16.08 1.50 25.22
C VAL A 242 -17.45 2.15 25.05
N GLY A 243 -17.64 2.94 23.99
CA GLY A 243 -18.95 3.46 23.58
C GLY A 243 -19.65 4.36 24.60
N PHE A 244 -19.00 5.42 25.11
CA PHE A 244 -19.60 6.35 26.07
C PHE A 244 -20.88 7.07 25.56
N GLY A 245 -20.95 7.34 24.25
CA GLY A 245 -22.14 7.92 23.61
C GLY A 245 -22.34 9.43 23.84
N ASP A 246 -21.32 10.12 24.36
CA ASP A 246 -21.28 11.56 24.58
C ASP A 246 -21.09 12.37 23.29
N VAL A 247 -20.23 11.89 22.39
CA VAL A 247 -20.12 12.40 21.01
C VAL A 247 -20.75 11.38 20.07
N THR A 248 -21.70 11.80 19.23
CA THR A 248 -22.38 10.89 18.28
C THR A 248 -22.66 11.58 16.95
N PRO A 249 -22.55 10.85 15.82
CA PRO A 249 -22.89 11.39 14.50
C PRO A 249 -24.41 11.62 14.39
N GLN A 250 -24.80 12.83 13.99
CA GLN A 250 -26.21 13.23 13.89
C GLN A 250 -26.78 13.05 12.49
N ILE A 251 -25.92 12.97 11.48
CA ILE A 251 -26.33 12.96 10.07
C ILE A 251 -26.40 11.51 9.56
N TRP A 252 -27.37 11.22 8.70
CA TRP A 252 -27.51 9.89 8.09
C TRP A 252 -26.23 9.34 7.41
N PRO A 253 -25.46 10.10 6.59
CA PRO A 253 -24.25 9.57 5.96
C PRO A 253 -23.11 9.29 6.95
N SER A 254 -22.99 10.08 8.03
CA SER A 254 -21.96 9.84 9.05
C SER A 254 -22.28 8.61 9.89
N GLN A 255 -23.56 8.38 10.21
CA GLN A 255 -24.01 7.15 10.86
C GLN A 255 -23.71 5.92 10.01
N LEU A 256 -24.05 5.96 8.71
CA LEU A 256 -23.77 4.86 7.78
C LEU A 256 -22.25 4.59 7.66
N LEU A 257 -21.42 5.63 7.60
CA LEU A 257 -19.96 5.49 7.59
C LEU A 257 -19.47 4.76 8.84
N VAL A 258 -19.92 5.15 10.04
CA VAL A 258 -19.50 4.52 11.30
C VAL A 258 -19.88 3.05 11.33
N VAL A 259 -21.10 2.69 10.93
CA VAL A 259 -21.55 1.30 10.86
C VAL A 259 -20.64 0.48 9.93
N ILE A 260 -20.36 0.98 8.73
CA ILE A 260 -19.45 0.30 7.78
C ILE A 260 -18.04 0.15 8.38
N MET A 261 -17.50 1.19 9.01
CA MET A 261 -16.16 1.15 9.61
C MET A 261 -16.06 0.15 10.76
N ILE A 262 -17.10 0.00 11.56
CA ILE A 262 -17.17 -1.03 12.61
C ILE A 262 -17.16 -2.43 11.99
N PHE A 263 -17.97 -2.70 10.96
CA PHE A 263 -17.96 -3.99 10.27
C PHE A 263 -16.59 -4.31 9.67
N VAL A 264 -15.96 -3.33 9.01
CA VAL A 264 -14.61 -3.50 8.46
C VAL A 264 -13.61 -3.81 9.57
N ALA A 265 -13.64 -3.10 10.70
CA ALA A 265 -12.76 -3.37 11.84
C ALA A 265 -12.96 -4.77 12.42
N LEU A 266 -14.21 -5.19 12.62
CA LEU A 266 -14.54 -6.50 13.15
C LEU A 266 -14.16 -7.65 12.21
N ILE A 267 -14.06 -7.42 10.91
CA ILE A 267 -13.58 -8.43 9.95
C ILE A 267 -12.05 -8.43 9.88
N VAL A 268 -11.46 -7.24 9.76
CA VAL A 268 -10.03 -7.07 9.47
C VAL A 268 -9.17 -7.37 10.69
N LEU A 269 -9.54 -6.91 11.88
CA LEU A 269 -8.73 -7.09 13.10
C LEU A 269 -8.58 -8.58 13.47
N PRO A 270 -9.64 -9.42 13.52
CA PRO A 270 -9.47 -10.83 13.88
C PRO A 270 -8.68 -11.63 12.84
N ILE A 271 -8.78 -11.29 11.56
CA ILE A 271 -8.01 -11.95 10.50
C ILE A 271 -6.51 -11.72 10.73
N GLN A 272 -6.13 -10.49 11.07
CA GLN A 272 -4.73 -10.15 11.29
C GLN A 272 -4.20 -10.74 12.60
N VAL A 273 -4.95 -10.65 13.69
CA VAL A 273 -4.57 -11.26 14.98
C VAL A 273 -4.40 -12.77 14.85
N ARG A 274 -5.26 -13.45 14.08
CA ARG A 274 -5.11 -14.89 13.78
C ARG A 274 -3.81 -15.20 13.03
N SER A 275 -3.43 -14.35 12.08
CA SER A 275 -2.20 -14.54 11.31
C SER A 275 -0.94 -14.39 12.17
N GLU A 276 -0.99 -13.53 13.18
CA GLU A 276 0.08 -13.34 14.17
C GLU A 276 0.14 -14.47 15.19
N SER A 277 -1.00 -14.88 15.75
CA SER A 277 -1.05 -15.95 16.75
C SER A 277 -0.62 -17.30 16.18
N ALA A 278 -0.95 -17.56 14.92
CA ALA A 278 -0.43 -18.72 14.19
C ALA A 278 1.10 -18.67 14.09
N LEU A 279 1.68 -17.53 13.70
CA LEU A 279 3.14 -17.39 13.56
C LEU A 279 3.87 -17.46 14.90
N PHE A 280 3.27 -16.92 15.97
CA PHE A 280 3.79 -17.02 17.33
C PHE A 280 3.82 -18.48 17.82
N SER A 281 2.75 -19.24 17.54
CA SER A 281 2.66 -20.66 17.91
C SER A 281 3.73 -21.52 17.23
N PHE A 282 4.17 -21.16 16.02
CA PHE A 282 5.30 -21.83 15.35
C PHE A 282 6.66 -21.50 15.98
N HIS A 283 6.80 -20.35 16.65
CA HIS A 283 8.07 -19.93 17.26
C HIS A 283 8.25 -20.45 18.68
N VAL A 284 7.16 -20.65 19.43
CA VAL A 284 7.21 -21.22 20.78
C VAL A 284 7.32 -22.75 20.68
N PRO A 285 8.43 -23.38 21.10
CA PRO A 285 8.53 -24.83 21.08
C PRO A 285 7.49 -25.45 22.03
N PRO A 286 6.90 -26.60 21.69
CA PRO A 286 5.97 -27.32 22.57
C PRO A 286 6.74 -27.85 23.79
N GLY A 287 6.86 -27.02 24.84
CA GLY A 287 7.61 -27.38 26.04
C GLY A 287 7.84 -26.27 27.07
N SER A 288 7.54 -25.00 26.76
CA SER A 288 7.69 -23.89 27.73
C SER A 288 6.37 -23.45 28.35
N SER A 289 5.49 -24.38 28.71
CA SER A 289 4.43 -24.12 29.69
C SER A 289 5.07 -24.09 31.08
N LEU A 290 5.52 -22.92 31.53
CA LEU A 290 5.64 -22.64 32.96
C LEU A 290 4.23 -22.72 33.55
N TYR A 291 3.89 -23.86 34.14
CA TYR A 291 2.79 -23.96 35.08
C TYR A 291 3.12 -23.10 36.30
N PRO A 292 2.26 -22.14 36.72
CA PRO A 292 2.31 -21.67 38.09
C PRO A 292 1.70 -22.76 38.97
N GLY A 293 2.53 -23.37 39.82
CA GLY A 293 2.08 -24.11 41.00
C GLY A 293 1.67 -23.16 42.12
#